data_AF-A0A416CTX3-F1
#
_entry.id   AF-A0A416CTX3-F1
#
_cell.length_a   1.000
_cell.length_b   1.000
_cell.length_c   1.000
_cell.angle_alpha   90.00
_cell.angle_beta   90.00
_cell.angle_gamma   90.00
#
_symmetry.space_group_name_H-M   'P 1'
#
loop_
_entity.id
_entity.type
_entity.pdbx_description
1 polymer ?
#
loop_
_entity_poly.entity_id
_entity_poly.type
_entity_poly.pdbx_seq_one_letter_code
_entity_poly.pdbx_strand_id
1 'polypeptide(L)'
;MDMSETGKLGEKIVLCGANAYEQKYYFNPRFSKIPQSVQDELHIICVLFTREVGGIFTIVFEEDGTLAFETNAADDDLLYDEISSGLLIAEIKRNRQELLESLTLYYRVFILGEDVSALLEEED
;
A
#
# COMPACT_ATOMS: atom_id res chain seq x y z
N MET A 1 11.27 13.84 -12.53
CA MET A 1 11.37 13.95 -11.06
C MET A 1 11.92 12.64 -10.57
N ASP A 2 13.06 12.72 -9.90
CA ASP A 2 13.88 11.58 -9.49
C ASP A 2 13.30 10.98 -8.21
N MET A 3 12.62 9.84 -8.31
CA MET A 3 12.13 9.08 -7.15
C MET A 3 13.29 8.25 -6.58
N SER A 4 14.25 8.91 -5.95
CA SER A 4 15.28 8.24 -5.15
C SER A 4 15.42 8.87 -3.76
N GLU A 5 14.33 8.91 -3.00
CA GLU A 5 14.41 9.12 -1.56
C GLU A 5 14.36 7.78 -0.84
N THR A 6 15.57 7.32 -0.49
CA THR A 6 15.83 6.30 0.51
C THR A 6 15.17 6.69 1.83
N GLY A 7 13.92 6.23 2.06
CA GLY A 7 13.22 6.46 3.31
C GLY A 7 14.04 5.98 4.51
N LYS A 8 14.30 6.90 5.44
CA LYS A 8 14.87 6.65 6.77
C LYS A 8 13.84 5.97 7.67
N LEU A 9 14.32 5.38 8.76
CA LEU A 9 13.47 4.90 9.86
C LEU A 9 12.73 6.12 10.44
N GLY A 10 11.40 6.22 10.21
CA GLY A 10 10.60 7.41 10.53
C GLY A 10 10.18 8.24 9.31
N GLU A 11 10.15 7.66 8.11
CA GLU A 11 9.49 8.29 6.95
C GLU A 11 8.51 7.30 6.32
N LYS A 12 7.41 7.84 5.78
CA LYS A 12 6.42 7.07 5.03
C LYS A 12 7.07 6.32 3.86
N ILE A 13 6.74 5.04 3.69
CA ILE A 13 7.32 4.19 2.63
C ILE A 13 6.23 3.68 1.70
N VAL A 14 6.37 3.94 0.40
CA VAL A 14 5.46 3.39 -0.62
C VAL A 14 5.70 1.88 -0.78
N LEU A 15 4.65 1.07 -0.61
CA LEU A 15 4.66 -0.36 -0.89
C LEU A 15 4.48 -0.62 -2.38
N CYS A 16 3.40 -0.10 -2.95
CA CYS A 16 3.09 -0.21 -4.37
C CYS A 16 2.10 0.86 -4.80
N GLY A 17 1.94 1.04 -6.11
CA GLY A 17 0.95 1.96 -6.64
C GLY A 17 0.76 1.80 -8.14
N ALA A 18 -0.37 2.31 -8.62
CA ALA A 18 -0.67 2.40 -10.03
C ALA A 18 -0.98 3.85 -10.42
N ASN A 19 -0.66 4.18 -11.67
CA ASN A 19 -0.97 5.45 -12.29
C ASN A 19 -1.89 5.21 -13.49
N ALA A 20 -3.12 5.72 -13.44
CA ALA A 20 -4.10 5.59 -14.52
C ALA A 20 -3.64 6.29 -15.81
N TYR A 21 -3.00 7.46 -15.67
CA TYR A 21 -2.58 8.29 -16.80
C TYR A 21 -1.42 7.66 -17.59
N GLU A 22 -0.44 7.09 -16.88
CA GLU A 22 0.70 6.43 -17.49
C GLU A 22 0.49 4.94 -17.75
N GLN A 23 -0.59 4.35 -17.19
CA GLN A 23 -0.86 2.91 -17.22
C GLN A 23 0.32 2.09 -16.69
N LYS A 24 0.95 2.59 -15.62
CA LYS A 24 2.12 1.98 -15.00
C LYS A 24 1.79 1.52 -13.59
N TYR A 25 2.30 0.34 -13.27
CA TYR A 25 2.33 -0.19 -11.92
C TYR A 25 3.77 -0.16 -11.39
N TYR A 26 3.90 0.21 -10.12
CA TYR A 26 5.16 0.19 -9.38
C TYR A 26 4.99 -0.65 -8.12
N PHE A 27 5.95 -1.54 -7.88
CA PHE A 27 6.10 -2.26 -6.62
C PHE A 27 7.48 -1.98 -6.06
N ASN A 28 7.55 -1.66 -4.77
CA ASN A 28 8.81 -1.27 -4.16
C ASN A 28 9.68 -2.51 -3.87
N PRO A 29 10.90 -2.59 -4.44
CA PRO A 29 11.76 -3.77 -4.33
C PRO A 29 12.23 -4.07 -2.89
N ARG A 30 12.12 -3.10 -1.96
CA ARG A 30 12.35 -3.34 -0.52
C ARG A 30 11.44 -4.44 0.05
N PHE A 31 10.27 -4.63 -0.57
CA PHE A 31 9.26 -5.61 -0.17
C PHE A 31 9.31 -6.90 -1.00
N SER A 32 10.42 -7.16 -1.69
CA SER A 32 10.61 -8.35 -2.53
C SER A 32 10.48 -9.69 -1.82
N LYS A 33 10.54 -9.73 -0.47
CA LYS A 33 10.29 -10.96 0.30
C LYS A 33 8.81 -11.30 0.46
N ILE A 34 7.90 -10.38 0.13
CA ILE A 34 6.46 -10.66 0.14
C ILE A 34 6.17 -11.74 -0.90
N PRO A 35 5.33 -12.76 -0.60
CA PRO A 35 5.00 -13.81 -1.55
C PRO A 35 4.40 -13.26 -2.85
N GLN A 36 4.74 -13.89 -3.99
CA GLN A 36 4.28 -13.44 -5.31
C GLN A 36 2.74 -13.34 -5.38
N SER A 37 2.00 -14.28 -4.79
CA SER A 37 0.54 -14.23 -4.77
C SER A 37 -0.02 -12.95 -4.13
N VAL A 38 0.65 -12.44 -3.09
CA VAL A 38 0.26 -11.19 -2.43
C VAL A 38 0.64 -9.99 -3.30
N GLN A 39 1.80 -10.02 -3.94
CA GLN A 39 2.21 -8.97 -4.89
C GLN A 39 1.22 -8.88 -6.07
N ASP A 40 0.80 -10.03 -6.62
CA ASP A 40 -0.17 -10.10 -7.71
C ASP A 40 -1.54 -9.56 -7.26
N GLU A 41 -1.99 -9.89 -6.05
CA GLU A 41 -3.24 -9.37 -5.50
C GLU A 41 -3.19 -7.85 -5.32
N LEU A 42 -2.09 -7.31 -4.78
CA LEU A 42 -1.87 -5.86 -4.66
C LEU A 42 -1.84 -5.18 -6.02
N HIS A 43 -1.22 -5.80 -7.02
CA HIS A 43 -1.19 -5.29 -8.39
C HIS A 43 -2.60 -5.23 -8.99
N ILE A 44 -3.37 -6.30 -8.85
CA ILE A 44 -4.77 -6.35 -9.30
C ILE A 44 -5.58 -5.24 -8.64
N ILE A 45 -5.47 -5.06 -7.32
CA ILE A 45 -6.17 -4.01 -6.58
C ILE A 45 -5.81 -2.62 -7.12
N CYS A 46 -4.52 -2.32 -7.29
CA CYS A 46 -4.09 -1.00 -7.75
C CYS A 46 -4.58 -0.69 -9.17
N VAL A 47 -4.52 -1.67 -10.07
CA VAL A 47 -4.98 -1.51 -11.46
C VAL A 47 -6.50 -1.39 -11.54
N LEU A 48 -7.25 -2.20 -10.78
CA LEU A 48 -8.71 -2.09 -10.73
C LEU A 48 -9.15 -0.74 -10.18
N PHE A 49 -8.53 -0.30 -9.09
CA PHE A 49 -8.83 0.99 -8.48
C PHE A 49 -8.61 2.15 -9.46
N THR A 50 -7.41 2.25 -10.03
CA THR A 50 -7.07 3.33 -10.98
C THR A 50 -7.90 3.28 -12.26
N ARG A 51 -8.41 2.11 -12.64
CA ARG A 51 -9.32 1.96 -13.77
C ARG A 51 -10.72 2.48 -13.49
N GLU A 52 -11.23 2.26 -12.27
CA GLU A 52 -12.58 2.71 -11.89
C GLU A 52 -12.61 4.18 -11.49
N VAL A 53 -11.57 4.64 -10.77
CA VAL A 53 -11.52 5.97 -10.16
C VAL A 53 -10.73 6.98 -10.99
N GLY A 54 -9.75 6.53 -11.77
CA GLY A 54 -8.74 7.41 -12.36
C GLY A 54 -7.64 7.79 -11.36
N GLY A 55 -6.80 8.77 -11.74
CA GLY A 55 -5.74 9.26 -10.87
C GLY A 55 -4.57 8.29 -10.62
N ILE A 56 -3.85 8.57 -9.55
CA ILE A 56 -2.76 7.78 -9.00
C ILE A 56 -3.24 7.19 -7.69
N PHE A 57 -3.08 5.88 -7.53
CA PHE A 57 -3.39 5.18 -6.30
C PHE A 57 -2.11 4.54 -5.75
N THR A 58 -1.85 4.78 -4.48
CA THR A 58 -0.65 4.28 -3.80
C THR A 58 -1.01 3.67 -2.46
N ILE A 59 -0.42 2.52 -2.18
CA ILE A 59 -0.46 1.85 -0.89
C ILE A 59 0.86 2.12 -0.19
N VAL A 60 0.77 2.63 1.03
CA VAL A 60 1.90 3.19 1.77
C VAL A 60 1.89 2.68 3.20
N PHE A 61 3.08 2.50 3.78
CA PHE A 61 3.24 2.31 5.21
C PHE A 61 3.56 3.64 5.86
N GLU A 62 2.79 3.99 6.88
CA GLU A 62 3.04 5.17 7.71
C GLU A 62 4.19 4.90 8.70
N GLU A 63 4.63 5.96 9.38
CA GLU A 63 5.74 5.90 10.34
C GLU A 63 5.43 5.01 11.55
N ASP A 64 4.16 4.92 11.94
CA ASP A 64 3.68 4.03 13.02
C ASP A 64 3.54 2.56 12.57
N GLY A 65 3.84 2.30 11.30
CA GLY A 65 3.74 0.99 10.68
C GLY A 65 2.35 0.56 10.28
N THR A 66 1.35 1.45 10.31
CA THR A 66 0.04 1.17 9.71
C THR A 66 0.09 1.28 8.19
N LEU A 67 -0.80 0.54 7.52
CA LEU A 67 -0.99 0.61 6.08
C LEU A 67 -2.09 1.62 5.75
N ALA A 68 -1.75 2.62 4.94
CA ALA A 68 -2.66 3.63 4.44
C ALA A 68 -2.82 3.53 2.92
N PHE A 69 -3.92 4.11 2.44
CA PHE A 69 -4.23 4.23 1.02
C PHE A 69 -4.25 5.70 0.67
N GLU A 70 -3.54 6.06 -0.38
CA GLU A 70 -3.50 7.41 -0.90
C GLU A 70 -3.99 7.44 -2.34
N THR A 71 -4.75 8.48 -2.64
CA THR A 71 -5.13 8.81 -4.00
C THR A 71 -4.66 10.21 -4.31
N ASN A 72 -4.17 10.41 -5.53
CA ASN A 72 -3.72 11.69 -6.00
C ASN A 72 -4.21 11.88 -7.44
N ALA A 73 -4.79 13.03 -7.74
CA ALA A 73 -5.28 13.38 -9.06
C ALA A 73 -4.84 14.80 -9.40
N ALA A 74 -4.77 15.11 -10.69
CA ALA A 74 -4.51 16.50 -11.10
C ALA A 74 -5.72 17.37 -10.71
N ASP A 75 -5.47 18.63 -10.35
CA ASP A 75 -6.49 19.58 -9.87
C ASP A 75 -7.61 19.83 -10.91
N ASP A 76 -7.30 19.67 -12.20
CA ASP A 76 -8.24 19.81 -13.33
C ASP A 76 -8.75 18.46 -13.85
N ASP A 77 -8.56 17.37 -13.10
CA ASP A 77 -8.91 16.03 -13.58
C ASP A 77 -10.41 15.73 -13.47
N LEU A 78 -11.12 16.02 -14.56
CA LEU A 78 -12.53 15.65 -14.75
C LEU A 78 -12.79 14.13 -14.77
N LEU A 79 -11.75 13.30 -14.96
CA LEU A 79 -11.87 11.84 -14.97
C LEU A 79 -11.72 11.22 -13.58
N TYR A 80 -11.30 12.00 -12.57
CA TYR A 80 -11.18 11.51 -11.20
C TYR A 80 -12.54 11.53 -10.50
N ASP A 81 -12.97 10.35 -10.03
CA ASP A 81 -14.19 10.21 -9.24
C ASP A 81 -13.87 10.12 -7.74
N GLU A 82 -13.89 11.27 -7.07
CA GLU A 82 -13.64 11.37 -5.62
C GLU A 82 -14.60 10.51 -4.79
N ILE A 83 -15.87 10.39 -5.20
CA ILE A 83 -16.89 9.64 -4.46
C ILE A 83 -16.58 8.14 -4.54
N SER A 84 -16.35 7.65 -5.76
CA SER A 84 -15.99 6.25 -6.00
C SER A 84 -14.66 5.89 -5.33
N SER A 85 -13.71 6.83 -5.25
CA SER A 85 -12.43 6.63 -4.58
C SER A 85 -12.58 6.22 -3.11
N GLY A 86 -13.40 6.95 -2.34
CA GLY A 86 -13.62 6.68 -0.92
C GLY A 86 -14.38 5.38 -0.70
N LEU A 87 -15.36 5.09 -1.56
CA LEU A 87 -16.14 3.85 -1.49
C LEU A 87 -15.27 2.62 -1.74
N LEU A 88 -14.44 2.64 -2.79
CA LEU A 88 -13.56 1.54 -3.13
C LEU A 88 -12.46 1.33 -2.08
N ILE A 89 -11.90 2.40 -1.50
CA ILE A 89 -10.96 2.27 -0.37
C ILE A 89 -11.64 1.56 0.80
N ALA A 90 -12.87 1.94 1.15
CA ALA A 90 -13.62 1.30 2.22
C ALA A 90 -13.92 -0.18 1.90
N GLU A 91 -14.25 -0.48 0.65
CA GLU A 91 -14.49 -1.84 0.18
C GLU A 91 -13.23 -2.70 0.23
N ILE A 92 -12.08 -2.19 -0.22
CA ILE A 92 -10.79 -2.88 -0.14
C ILE A 92 -10.44 -3.17 1.33
N LYS A 93 -10.57 -2.17 2.21
CA LYS A 93 -10.32 -2.35 3.66
C LYS A 93 -11.20 -3.45 4.26
N ARG A 94 -12.46 -3.53 3.84
CA ARG A 94 -13.42 -4.52 4.35
C ARG A 94 -13.18 -5.92 3.78
N ASN A 95 -12.96 -6.04 2.48
CA ASN A 95 -12.84 -7.33 1.79
C ASN A 95 -11.45 -7.95 1.91
N ARG A 96 -10.41 -7.13 2.13
CA ARG A 96 -9.00 -7.55 2.16
C ARG A 96 -8.36 -7.34 3.52
N GLN A 97 -9.18 -7.32 4.59
CA GLN A 97 -8.68 -7.10 5.94
C GLN A 97 -7.52 -8.04 6.31
N GLU A 98 -7.67 -9.34 6.08
CA GLU A 98 -6.64 -10.34 6.39
C GLU A 98 -5.32 -10.08 5.64
N LEU A 99 -5.40 -9.65 4.37
CA LEU A 99 -4.24 -9.29 3.56
C LEU A 99 -3.53 -8.06 4.16
N LEU A 100 -4.30 -7.01 4.49
CA LEU A 100 -3.78 -5.76 5.02
C LEU A 100 -3.16 -5.94 6.40
N GLU A 101 -3.77 -6.76 7.25
CA GLU A 101 -3.22 -7.13 8.56
C GLU A 101 -1.90 -7.90 8.41
N SER A 102 -1.85 -8.87 7.48
CA SER A 102 -0.63 -9.62 7.18
C SER A 102 0.51 -8.71 6.68
N LEU A 103 0.19 -7.74 5.84
CA LEU A 103 1.16 -6.76 5.32
C LEU A 103 1.65 -5.80 6.41
N THR A 104 0.75 -5.35 7.28
CA THR A 104 1.05 -4.50 8.43
C THR A 104 2.00 -5.22 9.39
N LEU A 105 1.70 -6.49 9.71
CA LEU A 105 2.57 -7.32 10.53
C LEU A 105 3.94 -7.52 9.87
N TYR A 106 3.97 -7.85 8.58
CA TYR A 106 5.23 -7.99 7.84
C TYR A 106 6.10 -6.72 7.95
N TYR A 107 5.50 -5.53 7.77
CA TYR A 107 6.22 -4.27 7.88
C TYR A 107 6.82 -4.05 9.27
N ARG A 108 6.00 -4.24 10.31
CA ARG A 108 6.40 -4.11 11.71
C ARG A 108 7.57 -5.03 12.09
N VAL A 109 7.46 -6.30 11.72
CA VAL A 109 8.46 -7.32 12.08
C VAL A 109 9.73 -7.21 11.25
N PHE A 110 9.61 -7.16 9.92
CA PHE A 110 10.76 -7.28 9.03
C PHE A 110 11.41 -5.95 8.64
N ILE A 111 10.68 -4.84 8.74
CA ILE A 111 11.17 -3.51 8.33
C ILE A 111 11.43 -2.62 9.56
N LEU A 112 10.45 -2.47 10.46
CA LEU A 112 10.64 -1.71 11.70
C LEU A 112 11.50 -2.47 12.72
N GLY A 113 11.57 -3.80 12.61
CA GLY A 113 12.33 -4.63 13.52
C GLY A 113 11.72 -4.69 14.92
N GLU A 114 10.39 -4.55 15.03
CA GLU A 114 9.70 -4.78 16.29
C GLU A 114 9.98 -6.21 16.78
N ASP A 115 10.43 -6.31 18.02
CA ASP A 115 10.85 -7.57 18.61
C ASP A 115 9.62 -8.39 19.00
N VAL A 116 9.21 -9.29 18.10
CA VAL A 116 8.06 -10.19 18.26
C VAL A 116 8.32 -11.27 19.32
N SER A 117 9.54 -11.35 19.86
CA SER A 117 9.87 -12.30 20.93
C SER A 117 8.98 -12.12 22.16
N ALA A 118 8.55 -10.89 22.46
CA ALA A 118 7.64 -10.60 23.56
C ALA A 118 6.25 -11.23 23.41
N LEU A 119 5.81 -11.56 22.17
CA LEU A 119 4.55 -12.26 21.91
C LEU A 119 4.68 -13.79 22.01
N LEU A 120 5.90 -14.31 22.06
CA LEU A 120 6.21 -15.74 22.18
C LEU A 120 6.52 -16.15 23.64
N GLU A 121 6.59 -15.20 24.57
CA GLU A 121 6.87 -15.45 25.99
C GLU A 121 5.61 -15.74 26.85
N GLU A 122 4.39 -15.79 26.27
CA GLU A 122 3.15 -16.14 27.00
C GLU A 122 2.74 -17.63 26.89
N GLU A 123 3.62 -18.53 26.44
CA GLU A 123 3.41 -19.98 26.50
C GLU A 123 4.55 -20.69 27.25
N ASP A 124 4.71 -20.44 28.56
CA ASP A 124 5.34 -21.39 29.51
C ASP A 124 4.70 -21.31 30.91
#